data_AF-A0A956BX83-F1
#
_entry.id   AF-A0A956BX83-F1
#
_cell.length_a   1.000
_cell.length_b   1.000
_cell.length_c   1.000
_cell.angle_alpha   90.00
_cell.angle_beta   90.00
_cell.angle_gamma   90.00
#
_symmetry.space_group_name_H-M   'P 1'
#
loop_
_entity.id
_entity.type
_entity.pdbx_description
1 polymer ?
#
loop_
_entity_poly.entity_id
_entity_poly.type
_entity_poly.pdbx_seq_one_letter_code
_entity_poly.pdbx_strand_id
1 'polypeptide(L)'
;MLLVAGALALLLFSGALWASLRGLFSEGASLAQEVSTADGDRRALLTEKEALLEGLQDLAFDHEMGKLSAEDYQRQEELLRRRAKEVLRLLDEDLGEYRARAKELVAARIGGGDDPGC
;
A
#
# COMPACT_ATOMS: atom_id res chain seq x y z
N MET A 1 -35.91 44.66 5.08
CA MET A 1 -34.44 44.79 5.09
C MET A 1 -33.76 44.07 6.26
N LEU A 2 -34.23 44.22 7.51
CA LEU A 2 -33.67 43.52 8.68
C LEU A 2 -33.65 41.97 8.57
N LEU A 3 -34.69 41.36 8.00
CA LEU A 3 -34.75 39.90 7.79
C LEU A 3 -33.70 39.41 6.77
N VAL A 4 -33.44 40.19 5.73
CA VAL A 4 -32.43 39.86 4.70
C VAL A 4 -31.02 39.96 5.28
N ALA A 5 -30.76 40.99 6.10
CA ALA A 5 -29.49 41.14 6.80
C ALA A 5 -29.23 40.01 7.82
N GLY A 6 -30.26 39.59 8.56
CA GLY A 6 -30.17 38.48 9.51
C GLY A 6 -29.88 37.13 8.82
N ALA A 7 -30.55 36.85 7.70
CA ALA A 7 -30.31 35.63 6.92
C ALA A 7 -28.88 35.58 6.35
N LEU A 8 -28.36 36.71 5.87
CA LEU A 8 -26.99 36.80 5.36
C LEU A 8 -25.96 36.58 6.47
N ALA A 9 -26.17 37.17 7.66
CA ALA A 9 -25.30 36.96 8.81
C ALA A 9 -25.26 35.49 9.27
N LEU A 10 -26.41 34.81 9.25
CA LEU A 10 -26.51 33.40 9.61
C LEU A 10 -25.75 32.50 8.63
N LEU A 11 -25.88 32.77 7.33
CA LEU A 11 -25.17 32.03 6.27
C LEU A 11 -23.65 32.24 6.37
N LEU A 12 -23.20 33.47 6.62
CA LEU A 12 -21.78 33.77 6.81
C LEU A 12 -21.22 33.10 8.07
N PHE A 13 -21.95 33.13 9.18
CA PHE A 13 -21.55 32.48 10.43
C PHE A 13 -21.47 30.95 10.27
N SER A 14 -22.48 30.35 9.64
CA SER A 14 -22.47 28.92 9.30
C SER A 14 -21.29 28.56 8.39
N GLY A 15 -21.03 29.38 7.36
CA GLY A 15 -19.89 29.19 6.46
C GLY A 15 -18.54 29.30 7.16
N ALA A 16 -18.37 30.28 8.06
CA ALA A 16 -17.14 30.47 8.83
C ALA A 16 -16.89 29.31 9.80
N LEU A 17 -17.96 28.79 10.41
CA LEU A 17 -17.88 27.61 11.27
C LEU A 17 -17.45 26.39 10.46
N TRP A 18 -18.08 26.14 9.31
CA TRP A 18 -17.70 25.05 8.40
C TRP A 18 -16.26 25.16 7.89
N ALA A 19 -15.78 26.37 7.60
CA ALA A 19 -14.40 26.61 7.15
C ALA A 19 -13.39 26.32 8.27
N SER A 20 -13.70 26.71 9.51
CA SER A 20 -12.84 26.44 10.68
C SER A 20 -12.74 24.95 10.98
N LEU A 21 -13.84 24.21 10.89
CA LEU A 21 -13.82 22.75 10.99
C LEU A 21 -12.94 22.15 9.89
N ARG A 22 -13.10 22.60 8.64
CA ARG A 22 -12.28 22.10 7.52
C ARG A 22 -10.79 22.36 7.69
N GLY A 23 -10.39 23.52 8.22
CA GLY A 23 -8.99 23.84 8.47
C GLY A 23 -8.34 22.82 9.42
N LEU A 24 -9.01 22.53 10.54
CA LEU A 24 -8.53 21.56 11.53
C LEU A 24 -8.43 20.13 10.97
N PHE A 25 -9.37 19.73 10.11
CA PHE A 25 -9.33 18.41 9.48
C PHE A 25 -8.35 18.33 8.29
N SER A 26 -7.98 19.45 7.66
CA SER A 26 -7.08 19.44 6.49
C SER A 26 -5.63 19.12 6.81
N GLU A 27 -5.12 19.55 7.97
CA GLU A 27 -3.72 19.29 8.38
C GLU A 27 -3.52 17.84 8.82
N GLY A 28 -4.53 17.21 9.44
CA GLY A 28 -4.50 15.79 9.77
C GLY A 28 -4.83 14.87 8.59
N ALA A 29 -5.66 15.33 7.65
CA ALA A 29 -6.06 14.55 6.50
C ALA A 29 -4.91 14.30 5.51
N SER A 30 -3.99 15.25 5.31
CA SER A 30 -2.87 15.05 4.37
C SER A 30 -1.93 13.93 4.82
N LEU A 31 -1.50 13.92 6.09
CA LEU A 31 -0.63 12.88 6.65
C LEU A 31 -1.34 11.52 6.76
N ALA A 32 -2.62 11.51 7.16
CA ALA A 32 -3.41 10.29 7.21
C ALA A 32 -3.70 9.70 5.81
N GLN A 33 -3.90 10.57 4.81
CA GLN A 33 -4.09 10.17 3.41
C GLN A 33 -2.81 9.51 2.88
N GLU A 34 -1.64 10.11 3.10
CA GLU A 34 -0.36 9.62 2.56
C GLU A 34 0.03 8.25 3.15
N VAL A 35 -0.14 8.07 4.47
CA VAL A 35 0.07 6.78 5.15
C VAL A 35 -0.96 5.75 4.68
N SER A 36 -2.23 6.14 4.57
CA SER A 36 -3.29 5.23 4.08
C SER A 36 -3.09 4.82 2.62
N THR A 37 -2.51 5.67 1.77
CA THR A 37 -2.20 5.32 0.38
C THR A 37 -1.02 4.38 0.28
N ALA A 38 0.06 4.61 1.04
CA ALA A 38 1.22 3.72 1.05
C ALA A 38 0.86 2.30 1.53
N ASP A 39 0.11 2.19 2.63
CA ASP A 39 -0.39 0.88 3.11
C ASP A 39 -1.40 0.25 2.13
N GLY A 40 -2.20 1.07 1.44
CA GLY A 40 -3.14 0.63 0.41
C GLY A 40 -2.44 0.02 -0.79
N ASP A 41 -1.42 0.69 -1.31
CA ASP A 41 -0.64 0.26 -2.48
C ASP A 41 0.10 -1.05 -2.19
N ARG A 42 0.72 -1.16 -1.01
CA ARG A 42 1.39 -2.39 -0.58
C ARG A 42 0.40 -3.56 -0.45
N ARG A 43 -0.78 -3.33 0.14
CA ARG A 43 -1.82 -4.36 0.25
C ARG A 43 -2.31 -4.80 -1.12
N ALA A 44 -2.49 -3.88 -2.06
CA ALA A 44 -2.88 -4.20 -3.43
C ALA A 44 -1.85 -5.11 -4.11
N LEU A 45 -0.55 -4.78 -3.99
CA LEU A 45 0.54 -5.61 -4.53
C LEU A 45 0.59 -7.01 -3.89
N LEU A 46 0.33 -7.13 -2.58
CA LEU A 46 0.28 -8.43 -1.91
C LEU A 46 -0.88 -9.29 -2.41
N THR A 47 -2.08 -8.71 -2.55
CA THR A 47 -3.24 -9.39 -3.12
C THR A 47 -2.97 -9.82 -4.56
N GLU A 48 -2.34 -8.95 -5.36
CA GLU A 48 -1.99 -9.28 -6.74
C GLU A 48 -0.97 -10.44 -6.80
N LYS A 49 0.04 -10.44 -5.93
CA LYS A 49 0.99 -11.55 -5.80
C LYS A 49 0.28 -12.87 -5.53
N GLU A 50 -0.68 -12.89 -4.59
CA GLU A 50 -1.45 -14.10 -4.26
C GLU A 50 -2.26 -14.59 -5.47
N ALA A 51 -2.97 -13.69 -6.15
CA ALA A 51 -3.74 -14.03 -7.35
C ALA A 51 -2.86 -14.57 -8.49
N LEU A 52 -1.64 -14.02 -8.68
CA LEU A 52 -0.70 -14.50 -9.70
C LEU A 52 -0.15 -15.88 -9.38
N LEU A 53 0.08 -16.18 -8.10
CA LEU A 53 0.56 -17.50 -7.67
C LEU A 53 -0.53 -18.56 -7.82
N GLU A 54 -1.77 -18.23 -7.44
CA GLU A 54 -2.94 -19.08 -7.67
C GLU A 54 -3.14 -19.35 -9.17
N GLY A 55 -3.10 -18.29 -10.00
CA GLY A 55 -3.21 -18.43 -11.45
C GLY A 55 -2.10 -19.30 -12.09
N LEU A 56 -0.87 -19.23 -11.57
CA LEU A 56 0.21 -20.12 -12.01
C LEU A 56 -0.03 -21.59 -11.62
N GLN A 57 -0.58 -21.82 -10.43
CA GLN A 57 -0.90 -23.15 -9.94
C GLN A 57 -2.05 -23.77 -10.76
N ASP A 58 -3.11 -23.01 -10.99
CA ASP A 58 -4.26 -23.45 -11.79
C ASP A 58 -3.85 -23.74 -13.24
N LEU A 59 -3.01 -22.88 -13.83
CA LEU A 59 -2.48 -23.07 -15.17
C LEU A 59 -1.65 -24.37 -15.28
N ALA A 60 -0.82 -24.66 -14.28
CA ALA A 60 -0.05 -25.90 -14.22
C ALA A 60 -0.97 -27.13 -14.10
N PHE A 61 -1.98 -27.04 -13.24
CA PHE A 61 -2.96 -28.11 -13.05
C PHE A 61 -3.75 -28.41 -14.34
N ASP A 62 -4.22 -27.38 -15.05
CA ASP A 62 -4.96 -27.58 -16.29
C ASP A 62 -4.10 -28.18 -17.42
N HIS A 63 -2.82 -27.83 -17.47
CA HIS A 63 -1.86 -28.47 -18.39
C HIS A 63 -1.59 -29.94 -18.00
N GLU A 64 -1.36 -30.24 -16.72
CA GLU A 64 -1.19 -31.61 -16.23
C GLU A 64 -2.43 -32.49 -16.49
N MET A 65 -3.62 -31.90 -16.42
CA MET A 65 -4.88 -32.55 -16.77
C MET A 65 -5.12 -32.70 -18.28
N GLY A 66 -4.20 -32.21 -19.12
CA GLY A 66 -4.29 -32.26 -20.57
C GLY A 66 -5.39 -31.37 -21.16
N LYS A 67 -5.94 -30.43 -20.38
CA LYS A 67 -6.96 -29.46 -20.85
C LYS A 67 -6.36 -28.32 -21.67
N LEU A 68 -5.05 -28.10 -21.55
CA LEU A 68 -4.33 -27.02 -22.19
C LEU A 68 -3.18 -27.55 -23.04
N SER A 69 -2.99 -26.96 -24.22
CA SER A 69 -1.85 -27.28 -25.08
C SER A 69 -0.54 -26.78 -24.45
N ALA A 70 0.59 -27.43 -24.77
CA ALA A 70 1.89 -26.98 -24.29
C ALA A 70 2.25 -25.56 -24.78
N GLU A 71 1.82 -25.18 -25.98
CA GLU A 71 2.07 -23.85 -26.53
C GLU A 71 1.28 -22.77 -25.77
N ASP A 72 0.00 -23.02 -25.50
CA ASP A 72 -0.85 -22.09 -24.74
C ASP A 72 -0.39 -22.00 -23.29
N TYR A 73 0.00 -23.13 -22.69
CA TYR A 73 0.59 -23.17 -21.36
C TYR A 73 1.80 -22.25 -21.27
N GLN A 74 2.80 -22.44 -22.13
CA GLN A 74 4.03 -21.63 -22.07
C GLN A 74 3.76 -20.14 -22.30
N ARG A 75 2.85 -19.81 -23.22
CA ARG A 75 2.47 -18.41 -23.48
C ARG A 75 1.86 -17.75 -22.24
N GLN A 76 0.91 -18.43 -21.59
CA GLN A 76 0.24 -17.88 -20.41
C GLN A 76 1.15 -17.88 -19.18
N GLU A 77 1.97 -18.93 -19.02
CA GLU A 77 2.93 -19.04 -17.93
C GLU A 77 3.95 -17.89 -18.00
N GLU A 78 4.48 -17.58 -19.18
CA GLU A 78 5.43 -16.49 -19.35
C GLU A 78 4.82 -15.14 -18.99
N LEU A 79 3.57 -14.88 -19.36
CA LEU A 79 2.85 -13.65 -19.01
C LEU A 79 2.67 -13.51 -17.50
N LEU A 80 2.17 -14.56 -16.84
CA LEU A 80 1.97 -14.57 -15.39
C LEU A 80 3.29 -14.41 -14.64
N ARG A 81 4.35 -15.14 -15.07
CA ARG A 81 5.69 -15.02 -14.45
C ARG A 81 6.30 -13.65 -14.65
N ARG A 82 6.13 -13.01 -15.81
CA ARG A 82 6.58 -11.63 -16.04
C ARG A 82 5.91 -10.68 -15.07
N ARG A 83 4.58 -10.78 -14.90
CA ARG A 83 3.84 -9.93 -13.97
C ARG A 83 4.22 -10.19 -12.51
N ALA A 84 4.39 -11.46 -12.13
CA ALA A 84 4.80 -11.84 -10.77
C ALA A 84 6.17 -11.27 -10.40
N LYS A 85 7.15 -11.32 -11.33
CA LYS A 85 8.47 -10.72 -11.13
C LYS A 85 8.38 -9.21 -10.90
N GLU A 86 7.53 -8.52 -11.67
CA GLU A 86 7.34 -7.08 -11.53
C GLU A 86 6.71 -6.71 -10.19
N VAL A 87 5.65 -7.41 -9.77
CA VAL A 87 5.01 -7.20 -8.47
C VAL A 87 5.99 -7.45 -7.31
N LEU A 88 6.80 -8.50 -7.39
CA LEU A 88 7.83 -8.79 -6.39
C LEU A 88 8.90 -7.70 -6.33
N ARG A 89 9.34 -7.16 -7.48
CA ARG A 89 10.28 -6.04 -7.53
C ARG A 89 9.72 -4.81 -6.83
N LEU A 90 8.46 -4.46 -7.09
CA LEU A 90 7.78 -3.32 -6.46
C LEU A 90 7.66 -3.51 -4.93
N LEU A 91 7.31 -4.72 -4.49
CA LEU A 91 7.28 -5.06 -3.07
C LEU A 91 8.67 -4.98 -2.41
N ASP A 92 9.74 -5.36 -3.11
CA ASP A 92 11.10 -5.26 -2.58
C ASP A 92 11.59 -3.81 -2.46
N GLU A 93 11.18 -2.93 -3.39
CA GLU A 93 11.49 -1.49 -3.35
C GLU A 93 10.80 -0.79 -2.17
N ASP A 94 9.53 -1.13 -1.92
CA ASP A 94 8.76 -0.65 -0.76
C ASP A 94 9.42 -1.04 0.58
N LEU A 95 10.12 -2.17 0.64
CA LEU A 95 10.82 -2.63 1.84
C LEU A 95 12.10 -1.85 2.18
N GLY A 96 12.58 -0.93 1.34
CA GLY A 96 13.85 -0.23 1.53
C GLY A 96 13.95 0.50 2.89
N GLU A 97 12.91 1.24 3.27
CA GLU A 97 12.85 1.97 4.53
C GLU A 97 12.75 1.04 5.74
N TYR A 98 11.91 0.00 5.65
CA TYR A 98 11.77 -1.01 6.69
C TYR A 98 13.07 -1.80 6.91
N ARG A 99 13.81 -2.13 5.84
CA ARG A 99 15.12 -2.79 5.93
C ARG A 99 16.14 -1.88 6.63
N ALA A 100 16.12 -0.57 6.38
CA ALA A 100 17.02 0.36 7.05
C ALA A 100 16.73 0.44 8.56
N ARG A 101 15.45 0.62 8.94
CA ARG A 101 15.00 0.59 10.35
C ARG A 101 15.32 -0.74 11.04
N ALA A 102 15.10 -1.86 10.36
CA ALA A 102 15.42 -3.19 10.89
C ALA A 102 16.92 -3.33 11.16
N LYS A 103 17.80 -2.83 10.27
CA LYS A 103 19.26 -2.84 10.47
C LYS A 103 19.66 -2.02 11.69
N GLU A 104 19.06 -0.85 11.89
CA GLU A 104 19.33 0.00 13.05
C GLU A 104 18.91 -0.67 14.36
N LEU A 105 17.71 -1.28 14.40
CA LEU A 105 17.24 -2.04 15.57
C LEU A 105 18.14 -3.24 15.88
N VAL A 106 18.59 -3.96 14.86
CA VAL A 106 19.53 -5.07 15.01
C VAL A 106 20.88 -4.58 15.53
N ALA A 107 21.43 -3.49 14.99
CA ALA A 107 22.68 -2.90 15.45
C ALA A 107 22.59 -2.42 16.91
N ALA A 108 21.48 -1.79 17.29
CA ALA A 108 21.24 -1.36 18.68
C ALA A 108 21.17 -2.54 19.66
N ARG A 109 20.67 -3.70 19.22
CA ARG A 109 20.54 -4.89 20.08
C ARG A 109 21.84 -5.68 20.19
N ILE A 110 22.60 -5.79 19.11
CA ILE A 110 23.87 -6.53 19.07
C ILE A 110 25.01 -5.69 19.69
N GLY A 111 25.01 -4.37 19.51
CA GLY A 111 25.99 -3.47 20.14
C GLY A 111 25.86 -3.32 21.67
N GLY A 112 24.81 -3.89 22.27
CA GLY A 112 24.65 -4.00 23.74
C GLY A 112 25.06 -5.37 24.32
N GLY A 113 25.56 -6.29 23.49
CA GLY A 113 25.99 -7.64 23.89
C GLY A 113 27.50 -7.85 23.97
N ASP A 114 28.30 -6.88 23.49
CA ASP A 114 29.75 -6.91 23.61
C ASP A 114 30.18 -6.17 24.88
N ASP A 115 30.13 -6.87 26.01
CA ASP A 115 30.97 -6.54 27.18
C ASP A 115 32.33 -7.23 26.98
N PRO A 116 33.40 -6.50 26.60
CA PRO A 116 34.75 -7.04 26.62
C PRO A 116 35.26 -6.98 28.07
N GLY A 117 34.74 -7.86 28.94
CA GLY A 117 34.93 -7.68 30.38
C GLY A 117 34.57 -8.85 31.28
N CYS A 118 34.99 -10.09 30.97
CA CYS A 118 35.49 -11.13 31.90
C CYS A 118 35.83 -12.43 31.14
#